data_AF-A0A0B2UKT1-F1
#
_entry.id   AF-A0A0B2UKT1-F1
#
_cell.length_a   1.000
_cell.length_b   1.000
_cell.length_c   1.000
_cell.angle_alpha   90.00
_cell.angle_beta   90.00
_cell.angle_gamma   90.00
#
_symmetry.space_group_name_H-M   'P 1'
#
loop_
_entity.id
_entity.type
_entity.pdbx_description
1 polymer ?
#
loop_
_entity_poly.entity_id
_entity_poly.type
_entity_poly.pdbx_seq_one_letter_code
_entity_poly.pdbx_strand_id
1 'polypeptide(L)'
;MSSARSSISKDEHAFQTEEELEEAVYKKTGIFKHIKIARCEWRRVLYLSGLFGVITMVHNIMGNMREMVVMGRQDPMSIFFIKSIFLPPFSIFFVWMIQIGLDRFSPSKVFDIVLMCFSGCYVVFGLGLWPLKHLIQKDAYWARDMFGDGKMESIRSHFLFPIFLALNEWTSSLFFMCSEMWGALVASYLFFMFSNEVSTGKQTQRYISVYNISNALSIFTSAIFTLVFNKWRDGVTFEMKETGFKILVLVSAVIILGILMMKKYMEKVILPVPVFAAMEIKSADMMHKRTSKKDAGNGILNSKVLIAISLTVLFYGITSTLCDATFKNGLAASSKYGNKSRETLSNFYNGVEQLIISISLLVIVNSPYSSLIKKGRWMYVAGIPVAAAAFSLFSIFLIAFYNVGATNSGNIIFGSLFNGWTPLLAFENSLGVLSIAIFRLGKYIGSDVSKEAISMQLDPLYRAKYKAVYDGLCGKFGKSMGSIICMAMTGIWDITDVRRMSSVSALMMIAIIGLWVVLIRFLSKKYQDATSSNKYIVVDEIK
;
A
#
# COMPACT_ATOMS: atom_id res chain seq x y z
N MET A 1 -6.48 -52.76 29.30
CA MET A 1 -5.02 -52.53 29.17
C MET A 1 -4.62 -53.02 27.78
N SER A 2 -4.38 -52.09 26.85
CA SER A 2 -3.03 -51.76 26.32
C SER A 2 -2.37 -52.99 25.66
N SER A 3 -2.03 -53.04 24.37
CA SER A 3 -1.56 -51.99 23.47
C SER A 3 -1.67 -52.51 22.02
N ALA A 4 -2.33 -51.74 21.15
CA ALA A 4 -2.20 -51.85 19.70
C ALA A 4 -2.04 -50.43 19.15
N ARG A 5 -0.86 -49.84 19.38
CA ARG A 5 -0.42 -48.59 18.74
C ARG A 5 0.75 -48.95 17.83
N SER A 6 0.46 -49.34 16.60
CA SER A 6 1.41 -49.23 15.50
C SER A 6 0.65 -49.22 14.17
N SER A 7 1.08 -48.36 13.25
CA SER A 7 0.55 -48.15 11.89
C SER A 7 -0.81 -47.44 11.76
N ILE A 8 -0.86 -46.16 12.13
CA ILE A 8 -1.76 -45.25 11.41
C ILE A 8 -1.04 -44.87 10.11
N SER A 9 -1.64 -45.30 9.01
CA SER A 9 -1.30 -45.17 7.59
C SER A 9 -0.70 -43.81 7.23
N LYS A 10 0.55 -43.81 6.72
CA LYS A 10 1.16 -42.67 6.02
C LYS A 10 0.75 -42.58 4.54
N ASP A 11 0.01 -43.57 4.03
CA ASP A 11 -0.23 -43.75 2.59
C ASP A 11 -1.65 -43.35 2.12
N GLU A 12 -2.57 -42.97 3.02
CA GLU A 12 -3.97 -42.66 2.66
C GLU A 12 -4.20 -41.24 2.11
N HIS A 13 -3.18 -40.39 2.06
CA HIS A 13 -3.31 -39.02 1.53
C HIS A 13 -2.78 -38.85 0.09
N ALA A 14 -2.32 -39.93 -0.54
CA ALA A 14 -1.59 -39.85 -1.81
C ALA A 14 -2.48 -39.77 -3.07
N PHE A 15 -3.78 -40.06 -2.99
CA PHE A 15 -4.64 -40.12 -4.19
C PHE A 15 -6.03 -39.53 -3.95
N GLN A 16 -6.12 -38.21 -3.81
CA GLN A 16 -7.37 -37.47 -4.05
C GLN A 16 -7.13 -36.49 -5.20
N THR A 17 -7.93 -36.60 -6.26
CA THR A 17 -7.96 -35.66 -7.39
C THR A 17 -8.32 -34.26 -6.90
N GLU A 18 -7.78 -33.21 -7.53
CA GLU A 18 -8.03 -31.80 -7.14
C GLU A 18 -9.54 -31.49 -7.04
N GLU A 19 -10.36 -32.16 -7.86
CA GLU A 19 -11.82 -32.04 -7.91
C GLU A 19 -12.54 -32.68 -6.70
N GLU A 20 -12.10 -33.85 -6.21
CA GLU A 20 -12.68 -34.50 -5.03
C GLU A 20 -12.41 -33.71 -3.74
N LEU A 21 -11.22 -33.11 -3.66
CA LEU A 21 -10.84 -32.22 -2.56
C LEU A 21 -11.64 -30.89 -2.62
N GLU A 22 -11.96 -30.41 -3.82
CA GLU A 22 -12.82 -29.24 -4.02
C GLU A 22 -14.23 -29.51 -3.47
N GLU A 23 -14.85 -30.65 -3.77
CA GLU A 23 -16.17 -30.99 -3.22
C GLU A 23 -16.18 -31.07 -1.68
N ALA A 24 -15.14 -31.66 -1.08
CA ALA A 24 -15.01 -31.76 0.37
C ALA A 24 -14.81 -30.38 1.06
N VAL A 25 -14.12 -29.45 0.40
CA VAL A 25 -13.89 -28.08 0.90
C VAL A 25 -15.14 -27.21 0.77
N TYR A 26 -15.93 -27.39 -0.30
CA TYR A 26 -17.19 -26.66 -0.49
C TYR A 26 -18.34 -27.17 0.39
N LYS A 27 -18.27 -28.42 0.89
CA LYS A 27 -19.24 -29.01 1.85
C LYS A 27 -19.06 -28.54 3.31
N LYS A 28 -17.99 -27.84 3.68
CA LYS A 28 -17.79 -27.38 5.08
C LYS A 28 -18.85 -26.36 5.52
N THR A 29 -19.59 -26.68 6.58
CA THR A 29 -20.55 -25.80 7.28
C THR A 29 -20.05 -25.49 8.69
N GLY A 30 -19.83 -24.20 9.01
CA GLY A 30 -19.37 -23.73 10.34
C GLY A 30 -18.88 -22.27 10.32
N ILE A 31 -18.39 -21.74 11.46
CA ILE A 31 -17.90 -20.35 11.61
C ILE A 31 -16.70 -20.05 10.68
N PHE A 32 -15.91 -21.07 10.34
CA PHE A 32 -14.80 -20.98 9.36
C PHE A 32 -15.20 -21.33 7.92
N LYS A 33 -16.49 -21.32 7.56
CA LYS A 33 -17.01 -21.63 6.21
C LYS A 33 -16.39 -20.78 5.09
N HIS A 34 -15.83 -19.61 5.44
CA HIS A 34 -15.15 -18.71 4.51
C HIS A 34 -13.70 -19.13 4.20
N ILE A 35 -13.06 -19.94 5.06
CA ILE A 35 -11.70 -20.44 4.86
C ILE A 35 -11.76 -21.80 4.18
N LYS A 36 -11.80 -21.77 2.85
CA LYS A 36 -11.89 -22.95 1.98
C LYS A 36 -10.53 -23.59 1.75
N ILE A 37 -9.94 -24.18 2.79
CA ILE A 37 -8.64 -24.86 2.69
C ILE A 37 -8.77 -26.33 3.12
N ALA A 38 -8.12 -27.20 2.35
CA ALA A 38 -8.01 -28.61 2.63
C ALA A 38 -7.03 -28.89 3.79
N ARG A 39 -7.26 -29.95 4.58
CA ARG A 39 -6.42 -30.25 5.76
C ARG A 39 -4.95 -30.50 5.39
N CYS A 40 -4.69 -31.09 4.22
CA CYS A 40 -3.34 -31.38 3.73
C CYS A 40 -2.56 -30.12 3.32
N GLU A 41 -3.27 -29.06 2.88
CA GLU A 41 -2.67 -27.79 2.46
C GLU A 41 -2.35 -26.87 3.65
N TRP A 42 -2.91 -27.13 4.83
CA TRP A 42 -2.90 -26.20 5.97
C TRP A 42 -1.49 -25.83 6.44
N ARG A 43 -0.57 -26.81 6.50
CA ARG A 43 0.84 -26.54 6.87
C ARG A 43 1.43 -25.52 5.91
N ARG A 44 1.37 -25.79 4.60
CA ARG A 44 1.94 -24.92 3.58
C ARG A 44 1.31 -23.52 3.56
N VAL A 45 0.00 -23.42 3.72
CA VAL A 45 -0.69 -22.12 3.80
C VAL A 45 -0.27 -21.33 5.02
N LEU A 46 -0.19 -21.96 6.19
CA LEU A 46 0.20 -21.27 7.42
C LEU A 46 1.62 -20.71 7.32
N TYR A 47 2.57 -21.46 6.77
CA TYR A 47 3.95 -20.96 6.60
C TYR A 47 4.04 -19.84 5.57
N LEU A 48 3.39 -19.97 4.41
CA LEU A 48 3.35 -18.89 3.41
C LEU A 48 2.66 -17.63 3.95
N SER A 49 1.58 -17.81 4.70
CA SER A 49 0.85 -16.70 5.32
C SER A 49 1.68 -16.07 6.44
N GLY A 50 2.35 -16.86 7.28
CA GLY A 50 3.27 -16.36 8.30
C GLY A 50 4.42 -15.56 7.69
N LEU A 51 5.01 -16.05 6.58
CA LEU A 51 6.04 -15.33 5.84
C LEU A 51 5.51 -13.99 5.32
N PHE A 52 4.33 -13.98 4.70
CA PHE A 52 3.66 -12.75 4.26
C PHE A 52 3.39 -11.80 5.43
N GLY A 53 2.95 -12.35 6.57
CA GLY A 53 2.68 -11.62 7.79
C GLY A 53 3.92 -10.88 8.29
N VAL A 54 5.06 -11.56 8.42
CA VAL A 54 6.29 -10.91 8.90
C VAL A 54 6.80 -9.87 7.89
N ILE A 55 6.72 -10.14 6.58
CA ILE A 55 7.09 -9.17 5.53
C ILE A 55 6.22 -7.91 5.60
N THR A 56 4.89 -8.07 5.71
CA THR A 56 3.94 -6.97 5.80
C THR A 56 4.06 -6.23 7.14
N MET A 57 4.41 -6.92 8.23
CA MET A 57 4.69 -6.29 9.53
C MET A 57 5.90 -5.35 9.43
N VAL A 58 7.01 -5.80 8.83
CA VAL A 58 8.17 -4.94 8.57
C VAL A 58 7.78 -3.76 7.68
N HIS A 59 6.97 -4.00 6.64
CA HIS A 59 6.49 -2.92 5.76
C HIS A 59 5.69 -1.86 6.52
N ASN A 60 4.76 -2.26 7.39
CA ASN A 60 3.91 -1.33 8.13
C ASN A 60 4.69 -0.56 9.20
N ILE A 61 5.60 -1.23 9.93
CA ILE A 61 6.44 -0.57 10.94
C ILE A 61 7.38 0.43 10.27
N MET A 62 8.13 0.01 9.25
CA MET A 62 9.03 0.92 8.52
C MET A 62 8.24 2.05 7.83
N GLY A 63 7.03 1.76 7.36
CA GLY A 63 6.11 2.74 6.77
C GLY A 63 5.69 3.85 7.74
N ASN A 64 5.44 3.52 9.01
CA ASN A 64 5.17 4.54 10.03
C ASN A 64 6.43 5.32 10.39
N MET A 65 7.55 4.61 10.56
CA MET A 65 8.81 5.21 10.96
C MET A 65 9.36 6.19 9.90
N ARG A 66 9.25 5.87 8.61
CA ARG A 66 9.69 6.78 7.54
C ARG A 66 8.89 8.08 7.54
N GLU A 67 7.58 8.01 7.79
CA GLU A 67 6.71 9.19 7.79
C GLU A 67 6.97 10.03 9.04
N MET A 68 7.16 9.39 10.19
CA MET A 68 7.57 10.05 11.42
C MET A 68 8.88 10.83 11.23
N VAL A 69 9.92 10.20 10.66
CA VAL A 69 11.23 10.85 10.45
C VAL A 69 11.13 12.05 9.51
N VAL A 70 10.42 11.90 8.38
CA VAL A 70 10.27 13.00 7.43
C VAL A 70 9.44 14.14 8.03
N MET A 71 8.37 13.85 8.77
CA MET A 71 7.56 14.86 9.45
C MET A 71 8.30 15.64 10.54
N GLY A 72 9.29 15.02 11.17
CA GLY A 72 10.10 15.67 12.19
C GLY A 72 11.14 16.63 11.66
N ARG A 73 11.70 16.30 10.50
CA ARG A 73 12.89 16.97 10.00
C ARG A 73 12.62 17.83 8.78
N GLN A 74 11.70 17.40 7.92
CA GLN A 74 11.30 18.06 6.69
C GLN A 74 9.88 18.65 6.78
N ASP A 75 9.48 19.38 5.74
CA ASP A 75 8.11 19.87 5.56
C ASP A 75 7.20 18.73 5.05
N PRO A 76 5.91 18.65 5.44
CA PRO A 76 4.99 17.61 4.95
C PRO A 76 4.97 17.47 3.43
N MET A 77 5.18 18.57 2.69
CA MET A 77 5.22 18.55 1.23
C MET A 77 6.43 17.86 0.63
N SER A 78 7.51 17.74 1.39
CA SER A 78 8.72 16.98 1.01
C SER A 78 8.39 15.52 0.74
N ILE A 79 7.44 14.92 1.47
CA ILE A 79 6.97 13.53 1.25
C ILE A 79 6.41 13.37 -0.16
N PHE A 80 5.58 14.32 -0.60
CA PHE A 80 4.93 14.27 -1.91
C PHE A 80 5.93 14.55 -3.03
N PHE A 81 6.90 15.44 -2.79
CA PHE A 81 8.03 15.65 -3.70
C PHE A 81 8.88 14.38 -3.90
N ILE A 82 9.23 13.68 -2.81
CA ILE A 82 10.00 12.43 -2.91
C ILE A 82 9.19 11.37 -3.68
N LYS A 83 7.89 11.28 -3.45
CA LYS A 83 6.99 10.33 -4.14
C LYS A 83 6.77 10.64 -5.62
N SER A 84 6.82 11.90 -6.02
CA SER A 84 6.59 12.31 -7.41
C SER A 84 7.84 12.18 -8.26
N ILE A 85 8.99 12.65 -7.77
CA ILE A 85 10.21 12.81 -8.57
C ILE A 85 11.18 11.65 -8.37
N PHE A 86 11.48 11.26 -7.13
CA PHE A 86 12.47 10.21 -6.88
C PHE A 86 11.88 8.81 -6.96
N LEU A 87 10.68 8.60 -6.43
CA LEU A 87 10.14 7.24 -6.34
C LEU A 87 9.95 6.53 -7.70
N PRO A 88 9.41 7.17 -8.77
CA PRO A 88 9.23 6.51 -10.06
C PRO A 88 10.52 6.05 -10.74
N PRO A 89 11.58 6.88 -10.93
CA PRO A 89 12.79 6.44 -11.59
C PRO A 89 13.51 5.33 -10.81
N PHE A 90 13.57 5.43 -9.48
CA PHE A 90 14.14 4.36 -8.66
C PHE A 90 13.31 3.07 -8.73
N SER A 91 11.98 3.16 -8.76
CA SER A 91 11.13 1.97 -8.93
C SER A 91 11.40 1.26 -10.27
N ILE A 92 11.53 2.02 -11.36
CA ILE A 92 11.85 1.47 -12.69
C ILE A 92 13.23 0.82 -12.67
N PHE A 93 14.22 1.50 -12.09
CA PHE A 93 15.59 0.99 -11.96
C PHE A 93 15.64 -0.34 -11.19
N PHE A 94 15.00 -0.44 -10.01
CA PHE A 94 14.99 -1.67 -9.23
C PHE A 94 14.22 -2.81 -9.91
N VAL A 95 13.10 -2.51 -10.57
CA VAL A 95 12.37 -3.53 -11.36
C VAL A 95 13.22 -4.03 -12.52
N TRP A 96 13.97 -3.15 -13.18
CA TRP A 96 14.92 -3.53 -14.22
C TRP A 96 16.05 -4.42 -13.66
N MET A 97 16.61 -4.08 -12.50
CA MET A 97 17.60 -4.94 -11.82
C MET A 97 17.04 -6.32 -11.46
N ILE A 98 15.81 -6.38 -10.93
CA ILE A 98 15.14 -7.65 -10.62
C ILE A 98 14.93 -8.47 -11.89
N GLN A 99 14.56 -7.82 -13.01
CA GLN A 99 14.39 -8.50 -14.30
C GLN A 99 15.71 -9.15 -14.78
N ILE A 100 16.84 -8.44 -14.68
CA ILE A 100 18.16 -9.00 -14.99
C ILE A 100 18.46 -10.19 -14.08
N GLY A 101 18.09 -10.10 -12.80
CA GLY A 101 18.20 -11.21 -11.85
C GLY A 101 17.38 -12.43 -12.29
N LEU A 102 16.14 -12.23 -12.73
CA LEU A 102 15.24 -13.30 -13.19
C LEU A 102 15.67 -13.94 -14.51
N ASP A 103 16.45 -13.23 -15.33
CA ASP A 103 17.04 -13.81 -16.55
C ASP A 103 18.20 -14.77 -16.23
N ARG A 104 18.83 -14.65 -15.06
CA ARG A 104 20.01 -15.44 -14.66
C ARG A 104 19.75 -16.45 -13.54
N PHE A 105 18.77 -16.20 -12.69
CA PHE A 105 18.50 -16.97 -11.47
C PHE A 105 17.03 -17.36 -11.36
N SER A 106 16.74 -18.41 -10.59
CA SER A 106 15.36 -18.78 -10.26
C SER A 106 14.66 -17.67 -9.44
N PRO A 107 13.33 -17.52 -9.53
CA PRO A 107 12.60 -16.48 -8.80
C PRO A 107 12.82 -16.56 -7.28
N SER A 108 12.89 -17.77 -6.72
CA SER A 108 13.30 -17.99 -5.32
C SER A 108 14.70 -17.41 -4.99
N LYS A 109 15.72 -17.63 -5.83
CA LYS A 109 17.08 -17.08 -5.60
C LYS A 109 17.10 -15.55 -5.71
N VAL A 110 16.34 -14.98 -6.65
CA VAL A 110 16.21 -13.52 -6.79
C VAL A 110 15.58 -12.92 -5.54
N PHE A 111 14.57 -13.59 -4.97
CA PHE A 111 13.96 -13.16 -3.72
C PHE A 111 14.99 -13.16 -2.57
N ASP A 112 15.84 -14.19 -2.45
CA ASP A 112 16.90 -14.21 -1.43
C ASP A 112 17.91 -13.08 -1.59
N ILE A 113 18.38 -12.84 -2.83
CA ILE A 113 19.34 -11.76 -3.13
C ILE A 113 18.76 -10.40 -2.75
N VAL A 114 17.49 -10.15 -3.08
CA VAL A 114 16.84 -8.87 -2.77
C VAL A 114 16.66 -8.70 -1.25
N LEU A 115 16.25 -9.75 -0.53
CA LEU A 115 16.15 -9.69 0.94
C LEU A 115 17.50 -9.40 1.61
N MET A 116 18.59 -10.03 1.13
CA MET A 116 19.95 -9.76 1.62
C MET A 116 20.38 -8.32 1.32
N CYS A 117 20.08 -7.82 0.12
CA CYS A 117 20.37 -6.44 -0.27
C CYS A 117 19.64 -5.44 0.65
N PHE A 118 18.34 -5.61 0.89
CA PHE A 118 17.59 -4.73 1.80
C PHE A 118 18.08 -4.81 3.25
N SER A 119 18.42 -6.00 3.74
CA SER A 119 19.02 -6.15 5.07
C SER A 119 20.34 -5.38 5.17
N GLY A 120 21.22 -5.54 4.17
CA GLY A 120 22.47 -4.79 4.07
C GLY A 120 22.25 -3.28 4.05
N CYS A 121 21.30 -2.79 3.26
CA CYS A 121 20.93 -1.37 3.23
C CYS A 121 20.50 -0.84 4.60
N TYR A 122 19.69 -1.58 5.36
CA TYR A 122 19.29 -1.16 6.70
C TYR A 122 20.43 -1.22 7.73
N VAL A 123 21.35 -2.18 7.61
CA VAL A 123 22.58 -2.22 8.44
C VAL A 123 23.46 -1.01 8.16
N VAL A 124 23.71 -0.71 6.89
CA VAL A 124 24.48 0.49 6.47
C VAL A 124 23.80 1.76 6.95
N PHE A 125 22.47 1.81 6.87
CA PHE A 125 21.72 2.96 7.35
C PHE A 125 21.83 3.14 8.88
N GLY A 126 21.63 2.06 9.65
CA GLY A 126 21.65 2.11 11.10
C GLY A 126 23.06 2.34 11.69
N LEU A 127 24.10 1.71 11.14
CA LEU A 127 25.46 1.82 11.68
C LEU A 127 26.26 2.99 11.08
N GLY A 128 26.07 3.28 9.80
CA GLY A 128 26.86 4.27 9.08
C GLY A 128 26.12 5.59 8.91
N LEU A 129 25.04 5.59 8.11
CA LEU A 129 24.41 6.83 7.64
C LEU A 129 23.75 7.63 8.77
N TRP A 130 23.03 6.97 9.69
CA TRP A 130 22.31 7.66 10.75
C TRP A 130 23.22 8.28 11.83
N PRO A 131 24.24 7.57 12.36
CA PRO A 131 25.14 8.15 13.35
C PRO A 131 26.05 9.24 12.76
N LEU A 132 26.51 9.05 11.53
CA LEU A 132 27.42 10.00 10.86
C LEU A 132 26.67 11.13 10.14
N LYS A 133 25.34 11.25 10.30
CA LYS A 133 24.52 12.24 9.57
C LYS A 133 25.07 13.66 9.66
N HIS A 134 25.59 14.06 10.83
CA HIS A 134 26.13 15.41 11.05
C HIS A 134 27.40 15.70 10.24
N LEU A 135 28.15 14.65 9.89
CA LEU A 135 29.36 14.78 9.07
C LEU A 135 29.05 14.72 7.58
N ILE A 136 28.06 13.91 7.19
CA ILE A 136 27.72 13.70 5.77
C ILE A 136 26.75 14.77 5.26
N GLN A 137 25.91 15.33 6.14
CA GLN A 137 25.05 16.49 5.84
C GLN A 137 25.78 17.78 6.18
N LYS A 138 26.73 18.18 5.30
CA LYS A 138 27.35 19.50 5.39
C LYS A 138 26.27 20.57 5.17
N ASP A 139 26.28 21.60 6.01
CA ASP A 139 25.33 22.71 6.01
C ASP A 139 23.86 22.31 6.21
N ALA A 140 23.59 21.53 7.26
CA ALA A 140 22.24 21.08 7.64
C ALA A 140 21.17 22.20 7.69
N TYR A 141 21.57 23.45 7.87
CA TYR A 141 20.67 24.61 7.93
C TYR A 141 20.57 25.41 6.62
N TRP A 142 21.37 25.14 5.59
CA TRP A 142 21.41 25.96 4.37
C TRP A 142 20.03 26.17 3.72
N ALA A 143 19.24 25.10 3.56
CA ALA A 143 17.88 25.22 3.01
C ALA A 143 16.91 25.97 3.95
N ARG A 144 17.16 25.99 5.26
CA ARG A 144 16.33 26.75 6.20
C ARG A 144 16.74 28.22 6.25
N ASP A 145 18.04 28.50 6.16
CA ASP A 145 18.59 29.86 6.15
C ASP A 145 18.22 30.58 4.85
N MET A 146 18.38 29.92 3.70
CA MET A 146 18.08 30.51 2.39
C MET A 146 16.61 30.94 2.23
N PHE A 147 15.69 30.22 2.88
CA PHE A 147 14.25 30.53 2.86
C PHE A 147 13.78 31.27 4.12
N GLY A 148 14.63 31.42 5.14
CA GLY A 148 14.30 32.05 6.42
C GLY A 148 14.25 33.58 6.35
N ASP A 149 15.04 34.18 5.44
CA ASP A 149 15.16 35.63 5.27
C ASP A 149 13.96 36.30 4.57
N GLY A 150 12.95 35.53 4.14
CA GLY A 150 11.78 36.05 3.39
C GLY A 150 12.08 36.49 1.95
N LYS A 151 13.35 36.53 1.52
CA LYS A 151 13.77 36.88 0.15
C LYS A 151 13.19 35.93 -0.91
N MET A 152 13.04 34.66 -0.58
CA MET A 152 12.45 33.68 -1.52
C MET A 152 10.93 33.82 -1.64
N GLU A 153 10.26 34.35 -0.62
CA GLU A 153 8.83 34.67 -0.65
C GLU A 153 8.56 35.88 -1.56
N SER A 154 9.45 36.89 -1.56
CA SER A 154 9.31 38.03 -2.48
C SER A 154 9.58 37.68 -3.95
N ILE A 155 10.41 36.67 -4.21
CA ILE A 155 10.72 36.15 -5.57
C ILE A 155 9.66 35.14 -6.06
N ARG A 156 8.61 34.89 -5.26
CA ARG A 156 7.57 33.88 -5.55
C ARG A 156 8.13 32.46 -5.78
N SER A 157 9.18 32.10 -5.04
CA SER A 157 9.88 30.81 -5.16
C SER A 157 9.86 30.01 -3.87
N HIS A 158 9.01 30.37 -2.91
CA HIS A 158 8.88 29.70 -1.63
C HIS A 158 8.37 28.24 -1.75
N PHE A 159 7.65 27.89 -2.83
CA PHE A 159 7.24 26.51 -3.13
C PHE A 159 8.41 25.55 -3.33
N LEU A 160 9.61 26.06 -3.60
CA LEU A 160 10.83 25.26 -3.69
C LEU A 160 11.34 24.83 -2.31
N PHE A 161 10.87 25.43 -1.22
CA PHE A 161 11.36 25.13 0.13
C PHE A 161 11.31 23.63 0.49
N PRO A 162 10.20 22.90 0.28
CA PRO A 162 10.15 21.45 0.56
C PRO A 162 11.11 20.64 -0.34
N ILE A 163 11.42 21.14 -1.53
CA ILE A 163 12.37 20.50 -2.47
C ILE A 163 13.79 20.61 -1.93
N PHE A 164 14.21 21.83 -1.60
CA PHE A 164 15.54 22.09 -1.05
C PHE A 164 15.73 21.40 0.30
N LEU A 165 14.67 21.32 1.11
CA LEU A 165 14.71 20.62 2.39
C LEU A 165 14.84 19.09 2.21
N ALA A 166 14.18 18.50 1.21
CA ALA A 166 14.34 17.09 0.87
C ALA A 166 15.76 16.76 0.38
N LEU A 167 16.41 17.68 -0.34
CA LEU A 167 17.78 17.55 -0.84
C LEU A 167 18.83 17.77 0.27
N ASN A 168 18.64 18.79 1.10
CA ASN A 168 19.51 19.07 2.24
C ASN A 168 19.49 17.88 3.22
N GLU A 169 18.28 17.43 3.58
CA GLU A 169 18.12 16.26 4.44
C GLU A 169 18.01 14.94 3.67
N TRP A 170 18.96 14.69 2.77
CA TRP A 170 18.92 13.51 1.89
C TRP A 170 18.93 12.16 2.62
N THR A 171 19.44 12.08 3.86
CA THR A 171 19.46 10.82 4.64
C THR A 171 18.05 10.35 5.01
N SER A 172 17.16 11.25 5.43
CA SER A 172 15.75 10.93 5.69
C SER A 172 15.00 10.63 4.39
N SER A 173 15.32 11.35 3.31
CA SER A 173 14.77 11.09 1.98
C SER A 173 15.17 9.70 1.46
N LEU A 174 16.41 9.28 1.68
CA LEU A 174 16.91 7.96 1.31
C LEU A 174 16.23 6.85 2.13
N PHE A 175 16.09 7.03 3.45
CA PHE A 175 15.34 6.09 4.29
C PHE A 175 13.89 5.93 3.81
N PHE A 176 13.25 7.05 3.47
CA PHE A 176 11.91 7.07 2.91
C PHE A 176 11.82 6.23 1.64
N MET A 177 12.76 6.43 0.70
CA MET A 177 12.83 5.66 -0.54
C MET A 177 13.05 4.16 -0.29
N CYS A 178 14.04 3.79 0.54
CA CYS A 178 14.31 2.39 0.86
C CYS A 178 13.10 1.68 1.47
N SER A 179 12.42 2.35 2.41
CA SER A 179 11.22 1.80 3.07
C SER A 179 10.02 1.67 2.11
N GLU A 180 9.81 2.64 1.21
CA GLU A 180 8.77 2.55 0.17
C GLU A 180 9.07 1.44 -0.85
N MET A 181 10.34 1.27 -1.22
CA MET A 181 10.78 0.20 -2.11
C MET A 181 10.60 -1.19 -1.48
N TRP A 182 10.81 -1.36 -0.17
CA TRP A 182 10.53 -2.62 0.52
C TRP A 182 9.09 -3.10 0.31
N GLY A 183 8.10 -2.23 0.55
CA GLY A 183 6.69 -2.58 0.36
C GLY A 183 6.38 -2.90 -1.11
N ALA A 184 6.86 -2.05 -2.00
CA ALA A 184 6.61 -2.11 -3.42
C ALA A 184 7.23 -3.34 -4.12
N LEU A 185 8.43 -3.75 -3.73
CA LEU A 185 9.20 -4.82 -4.37
C LEU A 185 9.09 -6.13 -3.62
N VAL A 186 9.23 -6.12 -2.30
CA VAL A 186 9.26 -7.34 -1.49
C VAL A 186 7.84 -7.81 -1.19
N ALA A 187 7.02 -6.95 -0.56
CA ALA A 187 5.69 -7.35 -0.11
C ALA A 187 4.70 -7.56 -1.26
N SER A 188 4.70 -6.68 -2.27
CA SER A 188 3.73 -6.75 -3.37
C SER A 188 4.19 -7.54 -4.61
N TYR A 189 5.49 -7.61 -4.90
CA TYR A 189 5.97 -8.23 -6.15
C TYR A 189 6.65 -9.58 -5.91
N LEU A 190 7.75 -9.62 -5.16
CA LEU A 190 8.54 -10.84 -4.96
C LEU A 190 7.78 -11.90 -4.16
N PHE A 191 7.05 -11.52 -3.13
CA PHE A 191 6.24 -12.48 -2.37
C PHE A 191 5.19 -13.18 -3.26
N PHE A 192 4.43 -12.41 -4.05
CA PHE A 192 3.41 -13.00 -4.93
C PHE A 192 4.01 -13.77 -6.09
N MET A 193 5.15 -13.33 -6.64
CA MET A 193 5.92 -14.09 -7.62
C MET A 193 6.31 -15.46 -7.04
N PHE A 194 6.88 -15.48 -5.84
CA PHE A 194 7.27 -16.71 -5.15
C PHE A 194 6.06 -17.59 -4.81
N SER A 195 4.98 -17.00 -4.29
CA SER A 195 3.74 -17.73 -3.98
C SER A 195 3.14 -18.41 -5.22
N ASN A 196 3.19 -17.75 -6.38
CA ASN A 196 2.69 -18.26 -7.65
C ASN A 196 3.60 -19.33 -8.27
N GLU A 197 4.91 -19.29 -8.00
CA GLU A 197 5.84 -20.35 -8.42
C GLU A 197 5.57 -21.63 -7.63
N VAL A 198 5.31 -21.48 -6.33
CA VAL A 198 5.10 -22.62 -5.45
C VAL A 198 3.70 -23.22 -5.65
N SER A 199 2.65 -22.41 -5.84
CA SER A 199 1.23 -22.81 -5.82
C SER A 199 0.51 -22.69 -7.16
N THR A 200 -0.49 -23.56 -7.41
CA THR A 200 -1.32 -23.45 -8.62
C THR A 200 -2.20 -22.19 -8.59
N GLY A 201 -2.69 -21.77 -9.75
CA GLY A 201 -3.54 -20.58 -9.87
C GLY A 201 -4.82 -20.68 -9.04
N LYS A 202 -5.46 -21.86 -9.00
CA LYS A 202 -6.64 -22.12 -8.18
C LYS A 202 -6.33 -22.09 -6.68
N GLN A 203 -5.21 -22.68 -6.26
CA GLN A 203 -4.75 -22.64 -4.86
C GLN A 203 -4.49 -21.23 -4.38
N THR A 204 -3.79 -20.42 -5.19
CA THR A 204 -3.46 -19.04 -4.85
C THR A 204 -4.72 -18.23 -4.52
N GLN A 205 -5.81 -18.42 -5.28
CA GLN A 205 -7.08 -17.74 -5.01
C GLN A 205 -7.66 -18.11 -3.63
N ARG A 206 -7.49 -19.35 -3.17
CA ARG A 206 -7.91 -19.77 -1.82
C ARG A 206 -7.01 -19.20 -0.74
N TYR A 207 -5.70 -19.09 -1.02
CA TYR A 207 -4.70 -18.62 -0.06
C TYR A 207 -4.76 -17.11 0.16
N ILE A 208 -5.21 -16.33 -0.84
CA ILE A 208 -5.38 -14.86 -0.73
C ILE A 208 -6.22 -14.48 0.50
N SER A 209 -7.29 -15.22 0.81
CA SER A 209 -8.11 -14.96 2.00
C SER A 209 -7.30 -15.07 3.30
N VAL A 210 -6.41 -16.06 3.41
CA VAL A 210 -5.56 -16.23 4.60
C VAL A 210 -4.41 -15.23 4.61
N TYR A 211 -3.86 -14.87 3.45
CA TYR A 211 -2.89 -13.77 3.32
C TYR A 211 -3.50 -12.44 3.81
N ASN A 212 -4.77 -12.18 3.50
CA ASN A 212 -5.46 -10.98 3.98
C ASN A 212 -5.66 -10.99 5.51
N ILE A 213 -6.00 -12.14 6.11
CA ILE A 213 -6.06 -12.28 7.58
C ILE A 213 -4.68 -12.03 8.19
N SER A 214 -3.63 -12.61 7.63
CA SER A 214 -2.27 -12.43 8.10
C SER A 214 -1.83 -10.98 7.99
N ASN A 215 -2.14 -10.30 6.88
CA ASN A 215 -1.87 -8.87 6.70
C ASN A 215 -2.62 -8.01 7.73
N ALA A 216 -3.89 -8.32 8.02
CA ALA A 216 -4.65 -7.60 9.04
C ALA A 216 -4.02 -7.75 10.43
N LEU A 217 -3.54 -8.96 10.78
CA LEU A 217 -2.80 -9.20 12.03
C LEU A 217 -1.48 -8.42 12.06
N SER A 218 -0.75 -8.37 10.95
CA SER A 218 0.50 -7.60 10.84
C SER A 218 0.28 -6.09 10.98
N ILE A 219 -0.80 -5.54 10.41
CA ILE A 219 -1.18 -4.14 10.59
C ILE A 219 -1.52 -3.90 12.08
N PHE A 220 -2.24 -4.82 12.73
CA PHE A 220 -2.58 -4.71 14.15
C PHE A 220 -1.33 -4.67 15.04
N THR A 221 -0.40 -5.63 14.85
CA THR A 221 0.86 -5.67 15.60
C THR A 221 1.70 -4.42 15.37
N SER A 222 1.76 -3.93 14.11
CA SER A 222 2.42 -2.66 13.78
C SER A 222 1.78 -1.46 14.49
N ALA A 223 0.46 -1.40 14.56
CA ALA A 223 -0.27 -0.32 15.24
C ALA A 223 0.07 -0.27 16.73
N ILE A 224 0.00 -1.42 17.42
CA ILE A 224 0.35 -1.52 18.85
C ILE A 224 1.81 -1.15 19.07
N PHE A 225 2.73 -1.69 18.28
CA PHE A 225 4.15 -1.36 18.36
C PHE A 225 4.38 0.15 18.19
N THR A 226 3.73 0.76 17.21
CA THR A 226 3.87 2.19 16.91
C THR A 226 3.38 3.07 18.06
N LEU A 227 2.23 2.74 18.66
CA LEU A 227 1.68 3.47 19.81
C LEU A 227 2.52 3.31 21.08
N VAL A 228 3.02 2.10 21.35
CA VAL A 228 3.94 1.83 22.47
C VAL A 228 5.26 2.56 22.28
N PHE A 229 5.83 2.51 21.07
CA PHE A 229 7.05 3.22 20.73
C PHE A 229 6.88 4.73 20.88
N ASN A 230 5.72 5.29 20.51
CA ASN A 230 5.45 6.70 20.68
C ASN A 230 5.40 7.12 22.16
N LYS A 231 4.73 6.33 23.01
CA LYS A 231 4.69 6.57 24.46
C LYS A 231 6.08 6.51 25.09
N TRP A 232 6.89 5.53 24.71
CA TRP A 232 8.28 5.43 25.17
C TRP A 232 9.10 6.63 24.71
N ARG A 233 8.98 7.02 23.43
CA ARG A 233 9.67 8.15 22.83
C ARG A 233 9.36 9.46 23.58
N ASP A 234 8.11 9.70 23.95
CA ASP A 234 7.73 10.94 24.64
C ASP A 234 8.34 11.08 26.04
N GLY A 235 8.70 9.96 26.69
CA GLY A 235 9.31 9.93 28.03
C GLY A 235 10.84 10.05 28.07
N VAL A 236 11.53 10.08 26.93
CA VAL A 236 13.00 10.03 26.87
C VAL A 236 13.63 11.28 26.23
N THR A 237 14.91 11.51 26.54
CA THR A 237 15.71 12.62 25.99
C THR A 237 15.97 12.46 24.48
N PHE A 238 16.33 13.55 23.81
CA PHE A 238 16.56 13.56 22.36
C PHE A 238 17.60 12.51 21.90
N GLU A 239 18.74 12.42 22.59
CA GLU A 239 19.80 11.45 22.26
C GLU A 239 19.33 9.99 22.37
N MET A 240 18.51 9.70 23.39
CA MET A 240 17.89 8.37 23.54
C MET A 240 16.87 8.09 22.43
N LYS A 241 16.12 9.10 21.95
CA LYS A 241 15.21 8.95 20.80
C LYS A 241 15.97 8.56 19.53
N GLU A 242 17.09 9.23 19.27
CA GLU A 242 17.90 8.95 18.08
C GLU A 242 18.56 7.58 18.15
N THR A 243 19.04 7.19 19.34
CA THR A 243 19.59 5.86 19.59
C THR A 243 18.52 4.78 19.47
N GLY A 244 17.32 5.01 19.98
CA GLY A 244 16.18 4.11 19.84
C GLY A 244 15.78 3.89 18.38
N PHE A 245 15.74 4.96 17.59
CA PHE A 245 15.48 4.85 16.15
C PHE A 245 16.57 4.04 15.42
N LYS A 246 17.85 4.28 15.74
CA LYS A 246 18.97 3.48 15.22
C LYS A 246 18.79 1.99 15.51
N ILE A 247 18.51 1.65 16.78
CA ILE A 247 18.31 0.26 17.20
C ILE A 247 17.14 -0.36 16.45
N LEU A 248 16.04 0.39 16.28
CA LEU A 248 14.86 -0.08 15.57
C LEU A 248 15.17 -0.43 14.10
N VAL A 249 15.95 0.39 13.40
CA VAL A 249 16.38 0.10 12.02
C VAL A 249 17.30 -1.12 11.96
N LEU A 250 18.16 -1.33 12.96
CA LEU A 250 19.00 -2.54 13.03
C LEU A 250 18.17 -3.78 13.33
N VAL A 251 17.18 -3.69 14.22
CA VAL A 251 16.24 -4.77 14.51
C VAL A 251 15.44 -5.14 13.27
N SER A 252 15.00 -4.18 12.45
CA SER A 252 14.33 -4.50 11.19
C SER A 252 15.24 -5.24 10.22
N ALA A 253 16.53 -4.89 10.15
CA ALA A 253 17.51 -5.64 9.36
C ALA A 253 17.66 -7.10 9.82
N VAL A 254 17.67 -7.33 11.14
CA VAL A 254 17.73 -8.69 11.73
C VAL A 254 16.44 -9.47 11.45
N ILE A 255 15.28 -8.83 11.53
CA ILE A 255 14.00 -9.47 11.18
C ILE A 255 14.00 -9.90 9.71
N ILE A 256 14.61 -9.12 8.80
CA ILE A 256 14.74 -9.49 7.39
C ILE A 256 15.63 -10.73 7.20
N LEU A 257 16.70 -10.88 7.99
CA LEU A 257 17.48 -12.13 8.04
C LEU A 257 16.64 -13.29 8.59
N GLY A 258 15.76 -13.02 9.57
CA GLY A 258 14.76 -13.98 10.04
C GLY A 258 13.81 -14.45 8.94
N ILE A 259 13.31 -13.54 8.10
CA ILE A 259 12.47 -13.84 6.93
C ILE A 259 13.24 -14.76 5.96
N LEU A 260 14.51 -14.48 5.70
CA LEU A 260 15.38 -15.32 4.87
C LEU A 260 15.53 -16.75 5.44
N MET A 261 15.76 -16.87 6.75
CA MET A 261 15.86 -18.18 7.41
C MET A 261 14.53 -18.94 7.32
N MET A 262 13.41 -18.27 7.57
CA MET A 262 12.07 -18.85 7.46
C MET A 262 11.77 -19.34 6.04
N LYS A 263 12.13 -18.55 5.02
CA LYS A 263 12.00 -18.94 3.60
C LYS A 263 12.82 -20.18 3.28
N LYS A 264 14.12 -20.20 3.65
CA LYS A 264 15.01 -21.36 3.41
C LYS A 264 14.54 -22.62 4.14
N TYR A 265 14.01 -22.47 5.36
CA TYR A 265 13.41 -23.58 6.10
C TYR A 265 12.20 -24.14 5.34
N MET A 266 11.33 -23.27 4.82
CA MET A 266 10.16 -23.67 4.05
C MET A 266 10.54 -24.42 2.77
N GLU A 267 11.53 -23.92 2.03
CA GLU A 267 12.02 -24.57 0.80
C GLU A 267 12.61 -25.96 1.05
N LYS A 268 13.29 -26.17 2.18
CA LYS A 268 13.93 -27.45 2.51
C LYS A 268 12.98 -28.48 3.13
N VAL A 269 11.99 -28.05 3.92
CA VAL A 269 11.18 -28.96 4.75
C VAL A 269 9.77 -29.12 4.23
N ILE A 270 9.17 -28.09 3.64
CA ILE A 270 7.73 -28.04 3.36
C ILE A 270 7.42 -28.21 1.87
N LEU A 271 8.23 -27.60 1.00
CA LEU A 271 8.05 -27.69 -0.45
C LEU A 271 8.32 -29.09 -1.06
N PRO A 272 9.25 -29.91 -0.54
CA PRO A 272 9.51 -31.23 -1.10
C PRO A 272 8.40 -32.26 -0.90
N VAL A 273 7.36 -31.95 -0.10
CA VAL A 273 6.21 -32.84 0.10
C VAL A 273 5.19 -32.54 -1.01
N PRO A 274 5.05 -33.42 -2.03
CA PRO A 274 4.06 -33.21 -3.08
C PRO A 274 2.66 -33.29 -2.47
N VAL A 275 1.89 -32.21 -2.59
CA VAL A 275 0.50 -32.16 -2.11
C VAL A 275 -0.46 -32.78 -3.13
N PHE A 276 -0.03 -32.96 -4.38
CA PHE A 276 -0.80 -33.55 -5.48
C PHE A 276 0.09 -34.48 -6.33
N ALA A 277 -0.48 -35.57 -6.84
CA ALA A 277 0.11 -36.33 -7.93
C ALA A 277 0.14 -35.44 -9.19
N ALA A 278 1.30 -35.37 -9.85
CA ALA A 278 1.49 -34.53 -11.01
C ALA A 278 0.54 -34.94 -12.14
N MET A 279 -0.51 -34.15 -12.36
CA MET A 279 -0.99 -33.96 -13.73
C MET A 279 0.03 -33.03 -14.37
N GLU A 280 0.74 -33.52 -15.40
CA GLU A 280 1.68 -32.73 -16.18
C GLU A 280 1.00 -31.44 -16.66
N ILE A 281 1.21 -30.34 -15.93
CA ILE A 281 0.83 -29.03 -16.42
C ILE A 281 1.84 -28.73 -17.52
N LYS A 282 1.36 -28.64 -18.76
CA LYS A 282 2.02 -27.98 -19.90
C LYS A 282 2.30 -26.49 -19.60
N SER A 283 3.02 -26.18 -18.52
CA SER A 283 3.37 -24.81 -18.10
C SER A 283 4.70 -24.36 -18.68
N ALA A 284 5.56 -25.29 -19.10
CA ALA A 284 6.82 -24.98 -19.78
C ALA A 284 6.59 -24.22 -21.10
N ASP A 285 5.52 -24.55 -21.86
CA ASP A 285 5.18 -23.87 -23.11
C ASP A 285 4.54 -22.49 -22.92
N MET A 286 3.89 -22.23 -21.78
CA MET A 286 3.35 -20.88 -21.49
C MET A 286 4.42 -19.92 -20.99
N MET A 287 5.52 -20.42 -20.41
CA MET A 287 6.65 -19.59 -20.00
C MET A 287 7.54 -19.17 -21.18
N HIS A 288 7.53 -19.95 -22.28
CA HIS A 288 8.35 -19.69 -23.47
C HIS A 288 7.73 -18.71 -24.47
N LYS A 289 6.46 -18.33 -24.35
CA LYS A 289 5.89 -17.24 -25.15
C LYS A 289 6.14 -15.89 -24.46
N ARG A 290 7.43 -15.52 -24.32
CA ARG A 290 7.88 -14.15 -24.04
C ARG A 290 7.45 -13.25 -25.21
N THR A 291 6.16 -12.91 -25.28
CA THR A 291 5.71 -11.76 -26.07
C THR A 291 6.05 -10.50 -25.30
N SER A 292 6.53 -9.49 -26.03
CA SER A 292 7.20 -8.31 -25.49
C SER A 292 6.29 -7.53 -24.54
N LYS A 293 6.86 -6.92 -23.48
CA LYS A 293 6.15 -5.99 -22.57
C LYS A 293 5.44 -4.87 -23.35
N LYS A 294 5.92 -4.53 -24.57
CA LYS A 294 5.27 -3.57 -25.49
C LYS A 294 3.86 -4.02 -25.91
N ASP A 295 3.63 -5.32 -26.08
CA ASP A 295 2.31 -5.86 -26.47
C ASP A 295 1.31 -5.84 -25.31
N ALA A 296 1.76 -5.69 -24.06
CA ALA A 296 0.89 -5.59 -22.87
C ALA A 296 0.29 -4.19 -22.74
N GLY A 297 1.14 -3.17 -22.89
CA GLY A 297 0.73 -1.77 -22.82
C GLY A 297 -0.19 -1.40 -23.98
N ASN A 298 0.16 -1.81 -25.20
CA ASN A 298 -0.67 -1.57 -26.38
C ASN A 298 -2.04 -2.29 -26.29
N GLY A 299 -2.08 -3.52 -25.74
CA GLY A 299 -3.35 -4.24 -25.55
C GLY A 299 -4.32 -3.58 -24.54
N ILE A 300 -3.81 -2.85 -23.55
CA ILE A 300 -4.66 -2.10 -22.61
C ILE A 300 -5.21 -0.84 -23.26
N LEU A 301 -4.36 -0.09 -23.97
CA LEU A 301 -4.78 1.10 -24.70
C LEU A 301 -5.84 0.79 -25.75
N ASN A 302 -5.85 -0.42 -26.28
CA ASN A 302 -6.84 -0.86 -27.26
C ASN A 302 -8.16 -1.33 -26.63
N SER A 303 -8.31 -1.43 -25.30
CA SER A 303 -9.52 -1.94 -24.68
C SER A 303 -10.19 -0.95 -23.74
N LYS A 304 -11.45 -0.62 -24.03
CA LYS A 304 -12.28 0.28 -23.21
C LYS A 304 -12.48 -0.25 -21.78
N VAL A 305 -12.60 -1.57 -21.60
CA VAL A 305 -12.81 -2.19 -20.28
C VAL A 305 -11.52 -2.16 -19.46
N LEU A 306 -10.37 -2.47 -20.06
CA LEU A 306 -9.08 -2.44 -19.35
C LEU A 306 -8.65 -1.02 -18.98
N ILE A 307 -8.90 -0.05 -19.86
CA ILE A 307 -8.72 1.38 -19.54
C ILE A 307 -9.62 1.77 -18.36
N ALA A 308 -10.90 1.39 -18.37
CA ALA A 308 -11.81 1.72 -17.28
C ALA A 308 -11.33 1.13 -15.93
N ILE A 309 -10.91 -0.14 -15.89
CA ILE A 309 -10.34 -0.75 -14.67
C ILE A 309 -9.10 0.03 -14.22
N SER A 310 -8.18 0.31 -15.15
CA SER A 310 -6.93 1.03 -14.87
C SER A 310 -7.18 2.45 -14.33
N LEU A 311 -8.14 3.17 -14.92
CA LEU A 311 -8.55 4.51 -14.48
C LEU A 311 -9.18 4.48 -13.09
N THR A 312 -9.98 3.47 -12.73
CA THR A 312 -10.50 3.38 -11.35
C THR A 312 -9.39 3.22 -10.31
N VAL A 313 -8.33 2.46 -10.62
CA VAL A 313 -7.15 2.33 -9.75
C VAL A 313 -6.38 3.66 -9.66
N LEU A 314 -6.23 4.36 -10.79
CA LEU A 314 -5.57 5.66 -10.85
C LEU A 314 -6.32 6.71 -10.03
N PHE A 315 -7.64 6.82 -10.20
CA PHE A 315 -8.48 7.76 -9.45
C PHE A 315 -8.43 7.51 -7.95
N TYR A 316 -8.49 6.25 -7.51
CA TYR A 316 -8.24 5.89 -6.11
C TYR A 316 -6.88 6.39 -5.62
N GLY A 317 -5.81 6.17 -6.39
CA GLY A 317 -4.45 6.59 -6.03
C GLY A 317 -4.29 8.12 -5.90
N ILE A 318 -4.89 8.88 -6.84
CA ILE A 318 -4.84 10.35 -6.84
C ILE A 318 -5.60 10.90 -5.63
N THR A 319 -6.84 10.47 -5.46
CA THR A 319 -7.72 10.95 -4.37
C THR A 319 -7.17 10.58 -2.99
N SER A 320 -6.65 9.36 -2.82
CA SER A 320 -5.96 8.95 -1.59
C SER A 320 -4.77 9.87 -1.26
N THR A 321 -4.01 10.27 -2.28
CA THR A 321 -2.81 11.10 -2.09
C THR A 321 -3.17 12.54 -1.75
N LEU A 322 -4.23 13.08 -2.36
CA LEU A 322 -4.76 14.41 -2.02
C LEU A 322 -5.25 14.45 -0.57
N CYS A 323 -6.01 13.44 -0.12
CA CYS A 323 -6.45 13.33 1.27
C CYS A 323 -5.26 13.22 2.24
N ASP A 324 -4.29 12.36 1.93
CA ASP A 324 -3.07 12.21 2.74
C ASP A 324 -2.30 13.53 2.84
N ALA A 325 -2.23 14.33 1.75
CA ALA A 325 -1.52 15.61 1.73
C ALA A 325 -2.17 16.65 2.64
N THR A 326 -3.48 16.83 2.53
CA THR A 326 -4.22 17.78 3.36
C THR A 326 -4.16 17.39 4.83
N PHE A 327 -4.34 16.10 5.14
CA PHE A 327 -4.26 15.59 6.51
C PHE A 327 -2.88 15.81 7.13
N LYS A 328 -1.81 15.49 6.39
CA LYS A 328 -0.43 15.66 6.86
C LYS A 328 -0.07 17.12 7.13
N ASN A 329 -0.54 18.04 6.30
CA ASN A 329 -0.41 19.47 6.56
C ASN A 329 -1.24 19.91 7.79
N GLY A 330 -2.43 19.32 8.01
CA GLY A 330 -3.23 19.53 9.22
C GLY A 330 -2.53 19.10 10.52
N LEU A 331 -1.82 17.96 10.48
CA LEU A 331 -0.97 17.53 11.59
C LEU A 331 0.17 18.53 11.86
N ALA A 332 0.83 19.02 10.80
CA ALA A 332 1.90 20.00 10.95
C ALA A 332 1.39 21.34 11.52
N ALA A 333 0.21 21.79 11.11
CA ALA A 333 -0.45 22.96 11.69
C ALA A 333 -0.76 22.72 13.18
N SER A 334 -1.38 21.58 13.51
CA SER A 334 -1.73 21.20 14.88
C SER A 334 -0.53 21.10 15.82
N SER A 335 0.62 20.66 15.30
CA SER A 335 1.88 20.65 16.04
C SER A 335 2.34 22.07 16.41
N LYS A 336 2.21 23.04 15.50
CA LYS A 336 2.56 24.45 15.76
C LYS A 336 1.67 25.07 16.86
N TYR A 337 0.37 24.78 16.86
CA TYR A 337 -0.57 25.30 17.86
C TYR A 337 -0.51 24.57 19.20
N GLY A 338 -0.28 23.25 19.18
CA GLY A 338 -0.30 22.41 20.37
C GLY A 338 1.04 22.24 21.09
N ASN A 339 2.11 22.88 20.62
CA ASN A 339 3.50 22.74 21.13
C ASN A 339 3.98 21.29 21.29
N LYS A 340 3.45 20.37 20.46
CA LYS A 340 3.89 18.96 20.41
C LYS A 340 4.78 18.73 19.19
N SER A 341 5.76 17.84 19.30
CA SER A 341 6.58 17.44 18.14
C SER A 341 5.72 16.88 17.01
N ARG A 342 6.01 17.29 15.77
CA ARG A 342 5.35 16.77 14.54
C ARG A 342 5.49 15.26 14.43
N GLU A 343 6.61 14.71 14.87
CA GLU A 343 6.93 13.28 14.82
C GLU A 343 5.98 12.49 15.72
N THR A 344 5.85 12.91 16.97
CA THR A 344 5.00 12.28 17.97
C THR A 344 3.54 12.30 17.51
N LEU A 345 3.09 13.43 16.96
CA LEU A 345 1.73 13.58 16.49
C LEU A 345 1.46 12.70 15.26
N SER A 346 2.35 12.73 14.27
CA SER A 346 2.24 11.89 13.06
C SER A 346 2.23 10.41 13.41
N ASN A 347 3.13 9.98 14.30
CA ASN A 347 3.25 8.57 14.65
C ASN A 347 2.06 8.07 15.48
N PHE A 348 1.51 8.91 16.37
CA PHE A 348 0.28 8.61 17.11
C PHE A 348 -0.90 8.37 16.16
N TYR A 349 -1.16 9.34 15.27
CA TYR A 349 -2.30 9.26 14.37
C TYR A 349 -2.15 8.15 13.33
N ASN A 350 -0.95 7.89 12.81
CA ASN A 350 -0.67 6.73 11.95
C ASN A 350 -0.92 5.39 12.69
N GLY A 351 -0.58 5.32 13.99
CA GLY A 351 -0.88 4.15 14.82
C GLY A 351 -2.39 3.94 15.02
N VAL A 352 -3.14 5.01 15.30
CA VAL A 352 -4.61 4.96 15.42
C VAL A 352 -5.26 4.55 14.09
N GLU A 353 -4.79 5.11 12.99
CA GLU A 353 -5.25 4.78 11.63
C GLU A 353 -5.10 3.27 11.35
N GLN A 354 -3.91 2.70 11.60
CA GLN A 354 -3.66 1.26 11.43
C GLN A 354 -4.50 0.39 12.36
N LEU A 355 -4.77 0.85 13.59
CA LEU A 355 -5.63 0.14 14.53
C LEU A 355 -7.07 0.05 14.00
N ILE A 356 -7.62 1.15 13.50
CA ILE A 356 -8.96 1.17 12.88
C ILE A 356 -8.99 0.21 11.69
N ILE A 357 -8.00 0.30 10.79
CA ILE A 357 -7.93 -0.53 9.59
C ILE A 357 -7.86 -2.03 9.96
N SER A 358 -6.98 -2.41 10.87
CA SER A 358 -6.78 -3.82 11.22
C SER A 358 -8.01 -4.45 11.87
N ILE A 359 -8.64 -3.77 12.84
CA ILE A 359 -9.86 -4.27 13.49
C ILE A 359 -10.99 -4.39 12.47
N SER A 360 -11.20 -3.35 11.64
CA SER A 360 -12.25 -3.40 10.61
C SER A 360 -12.01 -4.49 9.57
N LEU A 361 -10.76 -4.70 9.12
CA LEU A 361 -10.43 -5.79 8.20
C LEU A 361 -10.68 -7.16 8.82
N LEU A 362 -10.29 -7.39 10.08
CA LEU A 362 -10.54 -8.66 10.78
C LEU A 362 -12.05 -8.95 10.88
N VAL A 363 -12.87 -7.94 11.16
CA VAL A 363 -14.34 -8.10 11.21
C VAL A 363 -14.90 -8.42 9.81
N ILE A 364 -14.46 -7.70 8.79
CA ILE A 364 -15.04 -7.79 7.44
C ILE A 364 -14.61 -9.05 6.70
N VAL A 365 -13.37 -9.50 6.88
CA VAL A 365 -12.90 -10.78 6.31
C VAL A 365 -13.66 -11.98 6.87
N ASN A 366 -14.12 -11.90 8.13
CA ASN A 366 -14.97 -12.93 8.74
C ASN A 366 -16.47 -12.77 8.42
N SER A 367 -16.85 -11.68 7.75
CA SER A 367 -18.24 -11.41 7.36
C SER A 367 -18.56 -12.05 6.00
N PRO A 368 -19.83 -12.40 5.69
CA PRO A 368 -20.26 -12.91 4.38
C PRO A 368 -20.19 -11.87 3.24
N TYR A 369 -19.21 -10.97 3.25
CA TYR A 369 -18.99 -9.95 2.23
C TYR A 369 -18.86 -10.54 0.81
N SER A 370 -18.17 -11.68 0.67
CA SER A 370 -18.05 -12.41 -0.60
C SER A 370 -19.39 -12.88 -1.18
N SER A 371 -20.46 -12.93 -0.38
CA SER A 371 -21.81 -13.25 -0.86
C SER A 371 -22.49 -12.09 -1.61
N LEU A 372 -22.09 -10.83 -1.36
CA LEU A 372 -22.67 -9.67 -2.03
C LEU A 372 -22.36 -9.66 -3.53
N ILE A 373 -21.15 -10.07 -3.90
CA ILE A 373 -20.71 -10.18 -5.29
C ILE A 373 -21.47 -11.29 -6.01
N LYS A 374 -21.67 -12.42 -5.32
CA LYS A 374 -22.42 -13.57 -5.83
C LYS A 374 -23.91 -13.27 -6.05
N LYS A 375 -24.48 -12.33 -5.29
CA LYS A 375 -25.85 -11.84 -5.45
C LYS A 375 -26.01 -10.78 -6.56
N GLY A 376 -25.01 -10.60 -7.43
CA GLY A 376 -25.07 -9.66 -8.56
C GLY A 376 -24.93 -8.18 -8.18
N ARG A 377 -24.59 -7.86 -6.92
CA ARG A 377 -24.48 -6.48 -6.39
C ARG A 377 -23.07 -5.89 -6.55
N TRP A 378 -22.43 -6.14 -7.69
CA TRP A 378 -21.05 -5.69 -7.94
C TRP A 378 -20.88 -4.15 -7.85
N MET A 379 -21.86 -3.39 -8.33
CA MET A 379 -21.84 -1.92 -8.29
C MET A 379 -21.68 -1.37 -6.86
N TYR A 380 -22.36 -1.97 -5.88
CA TYR A 380 -22.31 -1.52 -4.48
C TYR A 380 -20.93 -1.77 -3.87
N VAL A 381 -20.31 -2.90 -4.19
CA VAL A 381 -18.95 -3.28 -3.78
C VAL A 381 -17.94 -2.30 -4.39
N ALA A 382 -18.05 -2.04 -5.69
CA ALA A 382 -17.18 -1.10 -6.40
C ALA A 382 -17.37 0.36 -5.95
N GLY A 383 -18.57 0.72 -5.48
CA GLY A 383 -18.92 2.05 -5.00
C GLY A 383 -18.38 2.42 -3.62
N ILE A 384 -17.89 1.46 -2.81
CA ILE A 384 -17.38 1.72 -1.45
C ILE A 384 -16.21 2.74 -1.46
N PRO A 385 -15.14 2.57 -2.27
CA PRO A 385 -14.08 3.58 -2.38
C PRO A 385 -14.57 4.97 -2.77
N VAL A 386 -15.61 5.05 -3.60
CA VAL A 386 -16.17 6.33 -4.05
C VAL A 386 -16.97 6.99 -2.94
N ALA A 387 -17.74 6.22 -2.17
CA ALA A 387 -18.41 6.71 -0.98
C ALA A 387 -17.39 7.18 0.07
N ALA A 388 -16.28 6.47 0.25
CA ALA A 388 -15.17 6.90 1.11
C ALA A 388 -14.55 8.22 0.63
N ALA A 389 -14.39 8.40 -0.69
CA ALA A 389 -13.94 9.65 -1.28
C ALA A 389 -14.93 10.79 -1.06
N ALA A 390 -16.23 10.55 -1.25
CA ALA A 390 -17.26 11.55 -0.96
C ALA A 390 -17.28 11.94 0.52
N PHE A 391 -17.11 10.97 1.42
CA PHE A 391 -16.99 11.25 2.87
C PHE A 391 -15.77 12.14 3.17
N SER A 392 -14.63 11.87 2.54
CA SER A 392 -13.39 12.65 2.74
C SER A 392 -13.49 14.11 2.27
N LEU A 393 -14.35 14.43 1.30
CA LEU A 393 -14.67 15.81 0.93
C LEU A 393 -15.26 16.59 2.11
N PHE A 394 -16.22 15.97 2.81
CA PHE A 394 -16.90 16.60 3.93
C PHE A 394 -16.02 16.65 5.18
N SER A 395 -15.22 15.63 5.45
CA SER A 395 -14.44 15.55 6.69
C SER A 395 -13.09 16.27 6.61
N ILE A 396 -12.28 16.03 5.57
CA ILE A 396 -10.92 16.58 5.50
C ILE A 396 -10.96 17.99 4.91
N PHE A 397 -11.55 18.14 3.72
CA PHE A 397 -11.42 19.37 2.97
C PHE A 397 -12.29 20.50 3.52
N LEU A 398 -13.52 20.22 3.96
CA LEU A 398 -14.39 21.24 4.56
C LEU A 398 -13.85 21.76 5.90
N ILE A 399 -13.31 20.86 6.74
CA ILE A 399 -12.77 21.25 8.05
C ILE A 399 -11.42 21.96 7.89
N ALA A 400 -10.58 21.50 6.97
CA ALA A 400 -9.36 22.23 6.61
C ALA A 400 -9.69 23.63 6.07
N PHE A 401 -10.75 23.76 5.24
CA PHE A 401 -11.24 25.04 4.74
C PHE A 401 -11.64 25.98 5.88
N TYR A 402 -12.43 25.48 6.84
CA TYR A 402 -12.85 26.22 8.04
C TYR A 402 -11.65 26.63 8.90
N ASN A 403 -10.74 25.71 9.22
CA ASN A 403 -9.60 25.99 10.11
C ASN A 403 -8.58 26.94 9.48
N VAL A 404 -8.42 26.92 8.15
CA VAL A 404 -7.59 27.90 7.43
C VAL A 404 -8.24 29.27 7.34
N GLY A 405 -9.58 29.35 7.28
CA GLY A 405 -10.30 30.64 7.37
C GLY A 405 -10.25 31.23 8.79
N ALA A 406 -10.30 30.38 9.82
CA ALA A 406 -10.21 30.74 11.23
C ALA A 406 -8.83 31.23 11.66
N THR A 407 -7.77 30.66 11.07
CA THR A 407 -6.41 31.16 11.25
C THR A 407 -6.17 32.27 10.22
N ASN A 408 -5.62 33.42 10.61
CA ASN A 408 -5.38 34.62 9.75
C ASN A 408 -4.52 34.39 8.47
N SER A 409 -4.30 33.14 8.07
CA SER A 409 -3.58 32.68 6.88
C SER A 409 -4.37 32.70 5.57
N GLY A 410 -5.70 32.92 5.60
CA GLY A 410 -6.56 33.08 4.42
C GLY A 410 -6.65 31.86 3.48
N ASN A 411 -7.85 31.43 3.10
CA ASN A 411 -8.02 30.47 1.99
C ASN A 411 -7.88 31.18 0.63
N ILE A 412 -7.33 30.52 -0.39
CA ILE A 412 -7.03 31.16 -1.69
C ILE A 412 -8.29 31.71 -2.38
N ILE A 413 -9.40 30.97 -2.31
CA ILE A 413 -10.65 31.33 -3.00
C ILE A 413 -11.57 32.19 -2.11
N PHE A 414 -11.52 31.97 -0.79
CA PHE A 414 -12.46 32.56 0.17
C PHE A 414 -11.72 33.06 1.42
N GLY A 415 -10.77 33.97 1.21
CA GLY A 415 -9.79 34.40 2.23
C GLY A 415 -10.34 35.07 3.48
N SER A 416 -11.60 35.50 3.49
CA SER A 416 -12.23 36.24 4.60
C SER A 416 -13.33 35.47 5.34
N LEU A 417 -13.72 34.28 4.88
CA LEU A 417 -14.76 33.51 5.55
C LEU A 417 -14.19 32.86 6.82
N PHE A 418 -14.88 33.08 7.95
CA PHE A 418 -14.52 32.59 9.30
C PHE A 418 -13.33 33.28 9.98
N ASN A 419 -12.89 34.44 9.51
CA ASN A 419 -11.81 35.16 10.16
C ASN A 419 -12.15 35.50 11.63
N GLY A 420 -11.22 35.21 12.55
CA GLY A 420 -11.37 35.43 14.00
C GLY A 420 -12.05 34.30 14.79
N TRP A 421 -12.40 33.19 14.15
CA TRP A 421 -12.99 32.02 14.82
C TRP A 421 -11.93 31.12 15.44
N THR A 422 -12.31 30.28 16.41
CA THR A 422 -11.36 29.36 17.07
C THR A 422 -11.07 28.14 16.18
N PRO A 423 -9.81 27.83 15.87
CA PRO A 423 -9.48 26.72 14.99
C PRO A 423 -9.68 25.37 15.69
N LEU A 424 -10.47 24.48 15.09
CA LEU A 424 -10.81 23.14 15.60
C LEU A 424 -9.81 22.09 15.10
N LEU A 425 -8.52 22.27 15.42
CA LEU A 425 -7.42 21.45 14.90
C LEU A 425 -7.45 19.99 15.42
N ALA A 426 -7.86 19.79 16.67
CA ALA A 426 -8.01 18.43 17.23
C ALA A 426 -9.12 17.64 16.51
N PHE A 427 -10.19 18.34 16.12
CA PHE A 427 -11.29 17.75 15.37
C PHE A 427 -10.89 17.43 13.92
N GLU A 428 -10.17 18.34 13.26
CA GLU A 428 -9.58 18.13 11.93
C GLU A 428 -8.73 16.85 11.87
N ASN A 429 -7.83 16.67 12.83
CA ASN A 429 -6.96 15.49 12.82
C ASN A 429 -7.73 14.20 13.13
N SER A 430 -8.69 14.24 14.06
CA SER A 430 -9.45 13.05 14.45
C SER A 430 -10.37 12.57 13.32
N LEU A 431 -11.08 13.49 12.66
CA LEU A 431 -11.87 13.18 11.47
C LEU A 431 -10.99 12.85 10.26
N GLY A 432 -9.82 13.48 10.14
CA GLY A 432 -8.84 13.17 9.10
C GLY A 432 -8.36 11.72 9.16
N VAL A 433 -7.97 11.25 10.35
CA VAL A 433 -7.58 9.84 10.55
C VAL A 433 -8.71 8.88 10.24
N LEU A 434 -9.93 9.16 10.74
CA LEU A 434 -11.09 8.33 10.44
C LEU A 434 -11.32 8.22 8.93
N SER A 435 -11.18 9.32 8.23
CA SER A 435 -11.43 9.39 6.78
C SER A 435 -10.37 8.64 5.98
N ILE A 436 -9.09 8.78 6.33
CA ILE A 436 -8.00 8.02 5.70
C ILE A 436 -8.15 6.52 5.98
N ALA A 437 -8.52 6.15 7.21
CA ALA A 437 -8.79 4.77 7.56
C ALA A 437 -9.95 4.18 6.72
N ILE A 438 -11.06 4.91 6.59
CA ILE A 438 -12.19 4.52 5.73
C ILE A 438 -11.76 4.43 4.26
N PHE A 439 -10.90 5.34 3.78
CA PHE A 439 -10.39 5.33 2.41
C PHE A 439 -9.54 4.10 2.11
N ARG A 440 -8.62 3.74 3.02
CA ARG A 440 -7.79 2.54 2.91
C ARG A 440 -8.60 1.26 3.09
N LEU A 441 -9.58 1.24 3.98
CA LEU A 441 -10.54 0.14 4.10
C LEU A 441 -11.34 -0.06 2.81
N GLY A 442 -11.84 1.03 2.22
CA GLY A 442 -12.57 1.00 0.95
C GLY A 442 -11.74 0.39 -0.18
N LYS A 443 -10.41 0.57 -0.19
CA LYS A 443 -9.51 -0.11 -1.11
C LYS A 443 -9.56 -1.62 -0.96
N TYR A 444 -9.29 -2.12 0.25
CA TYR A 444 -9.18 -3.55 0.52
C TYR A 444 -10.51 -4.28 0.32
N ILE A 445 -11.62 -3.62 0.68
CA ILE A 445 -12.95 -4.24 0.67
C ILE A 445 -13.62 -4.06 -0.68
N GLY A 446 -13.60 -2.84 -1.24
CA GLY A 446 -14.28 -2.53 -2.48
C GLY A 446 -13.37 -2.64 -3.70
N SER A 447 -12.33 -1.80 -3.79
CA SER A 447 -11.53 -1.69 -5.02
C SER A 447 -10.81 -2.98 -5.39
N ASP A 448 -10.06 -3.58 -4.46
CA ASP A 448 -9.26 -4.78 -4.71
C ASP A 448 -10.17 -5.97 -5.04
N VAL A 449 -11.26 -6.16 -4.28
CA VAL A 449 -12.22 -7.24 -4.51
C VAL A 449 -13.01 -7.05 -5.81
N SER A 450 -13.46 -5.83 -6.13
CA SER A 450 -14.18 -5.55 -7.38
C SER A 450 -13.32 -5.78 -8.62
N LYS A 451 -12.03 -5.42 -8.55
CA LYS A 451 -11.07 -5.70 -9.62
C LYS A 451 -10.83 -7.18 -9.79
N GLU A 452 -10.65 -7.92 -8.70
CA GLU A 452 -10.51 -9.37 -8.76
C GLU A 452 -11.75 -10.01 -9.41
N ALA A 453 -12.95 -9.60 -9.01
CA ALA A 453 -14.20 -10.09 -9.59
C ALA A 453 -14.30 -9.82 -11.10
N ILE A 454 -13.99 -8.60 -11.56
CA ILE A 454 -13.97 -8.30 -13.01
C ILE A 454 -12.86 -9.07 -13.73
N SER A 455 -11.69 -9.21 -13.12
CA SER A 455 -10.57 -9.94 -13.73
C SER A 455 -10.89 -11.40 -13.98
N MET A 456 -11.77 -12.00 -13.15
CA MET A 456 -12.25 -13.36 -13.33
C MET A 456 -13.16 -13.53 -14.55
N GLN A 457 -13.73 -12.44 -15.08
CA GLN A 457 -14.56 -12.43 -16.29
C GLN A 457 -13.75 -12.14 -17.58
N LEU A 458 -12.45 -11.90 -17.47
CA LEU A 458 -11.55 -11.76 -18.62
C LEU A 458 -11.04 -13.12 -19.09
N ASP A 459 -10.73 -13.21 -20.38
CA ASP A 459 -10.11 -14.39 -21.00
C ASP A 459 -8.85 -14.83 -20.21
N PRO A 460 -8.79 -16.11 -19.75
CA PRO A 460 -7.63 -16.67 -19.07
C PRO A 460 -6.30 -16.46 -19.79
N LEU A 461 -6.29 -16.44 -21.13
CA LEU A 461 -5.08 -16.28 -21.94
C LEU A 461 -4.37 -14.94 -21.70
N TYR A 462 -5.12 -13.86 -21.47
CA TYR A 462 -4.57 -12.51 -21.32
C TYR A 462 -4.68 -11.95 -19.90
N ARG A 463 -5.44 -12.62 -19.01
CA ARG A 463 -5.70 -12.17 -17.64
C ARG A 463 -4.42 -11.88 -16.85
N ALA A 464 -3.43 -12.76 -16.89
CA ALA A 464 -2.19 -12.60 -16.15
C ALA A 464 -1.40 -11.35 -16.58
N LYS A 465 -1.40 -11.06 -17.89
CA LYS A 465 -0.73 -9.90 -18.50
C LYS A 465 -1.37 -8.60 -18.06
N TYR A 466 -2.71 -8.51 -18.16
CA TYR A 466 -3.44 -7.30 -17.78
C TYR A 466 -3.41 -7.05 -16.28
N LYS A 467 -3.49 -8.12 -15.47
CA LYS A 467 -3.39 -8.04 -14.02
C LYS A 467 -2.11 -7.36 -13.55
N ALA A 468 -0.97 -7.71 -14.17
CA ALA A 468 0.30 -7.08 -13.84
C ALA A 468 0.30 -5.55 -14.05
N VAL A 469 -0.43 -5.05 -15.05
CA VAL A 469 -0.44 -3.62 -15.37
C VAL A 469 -1.34 -2.83 -14.42
N TYR A 470 -2.60 -3.22 -14.25
CA TYR A 470 -3.52 -2.45 -13.40
C TYR A 470 -3.25 -2.64 -11.89
N ASP A 471 -2.76 -3.81 -11.44
CA ASP A 471 -2.42 -4.01 -10.02
C ASP A 471 -1.03 -3.47 -9.66
N GLY A 472 -0.08 -3.52 -10.60
CA GLY A 472 1.31 -3.11 -10.35
C GLY A 472 1.61 -1.65 -10.66
N LEU A 473 1.32 -1.22 -11.90
CA LEU A 473 1.73 0.08 -12.42
C LEU A 473 0.71 1.18 -12.07
N CYS A 474 -0.56 0.98 -12.38
CA CYS A 474 -1.59 2.02 -12.22
C CYS A 474 -1.74 2.50 -10.77
N GLY A 475 -1.65 1.60 -9.78
CA GLY A 475 -1.73 1.98 -8.36
C GLY A 475 -0.59 2.92 -7.91
N LYS A 476 0.62 2.69 -8.40
CA LYS A 476 1.80 3.52 -8.08
C LYS A 476 1.79 4.83 -8.87
N PHE A 477 1.46 4.76 -10.17
CA PHE A 477 1.29 5.94 -11.00
C PHE A 477 0.20 6.87 -10.46
N GLY A 478 -0.91 6.34 -9.93
CA GLY A 478 -1.97 7.15 -9.33
C GLY A 478 -1.47 7.95 -8.12
N LYS A 479 -0.66 7.35 -7.24
CA LYS A 479 -0.07 8.04 -6.09
C LYS A 479 0.98 9.09 -6.51
N SER A 480 1.81 8.77 -7.50
CA SER A 480 2.78 9.72 -8.05
C SER A 480 2.08 10.90 -8.74
N MET A 481 1.04 10.64 -9.55
CA MET A 481 0.24 11.67 -10.23
C MET A 481 -0.51 12.56 -9.23
N GLY A 482 -1.09 11.98 -8.17
CA GLY A 482 -1.65 12.77 -7.06
C GLY A 482 -0.62 13.67 -6.38
N SER A 483 0.62 13.19 -6.23
CA SER A 483 1.72 14.00 -5.67
C SER A 483 2.16 15.12 -6.63
N ILE A 484 2.19 14.86 -7.94
CA ILE A 484 2.45 15.88 -8.98
C ILE A 484 1.36 16.95 -8.97
N ILE A 485 0.09 16.57 -8.82
CA ILE A 485 -1.01 17.52 -8.68
C ILE A 485 -0.80 18.40 -7.44
N CYS A 486 -0.49 17.83 -6.28
CA CYS A 486 -0.19 18.62 -5.08
C CYS A 486 0.97 19.59 -5.31
N MET A 487 2.06 19.14 -5.96
CA MET A 487 3.22 19.99 -6.27
C MET A 487 2.88 21.12 -7.23
N ALA A 488 2.13 20.82 -8.30
CA ALA A 488 1.68 21.82 -9.27
C ALA A 488 0.80 22.87 -8.60
N MET A 489 -0.10 22.44 -7.71
CA MET A 489 -0.91 23.35 -6.91
C MET A 489 -0.02 24.24 -6.02
N THR A 490 0.92 23.67 -5.25
CA THR A 490 1.84 24.46 -4.42
C THR A 490 2.69 25.45 -5.20
N GLY A 491 3.10 25.09 -6.43
CA GLY A 491 3.88 25.96 -7.31
C GLY A 491 3.10 27.13 -7.90
N ILE A 492 1.85 26.94 -8.31
CA ILE A 492 1.03 28.00 -8.93
C ILE A 492 0.78 29.16 -7.95
N TRP A 493 0.51 28.83 -6.69
CA TRP A 493 0.18 29.82 -5.65
C TRP A 493 1.33 30.16 -4.71
N ASP A 494 2.52 29.59 -4.92
CA ASP A 494 3.71 29.77 -4.08
C ASP A 494 3.49 29.51 -2.57
N ILE A 495 2.81 28.41 -2.25
CA ILE A 495 2.44 28.07 -0.86
C ILE A 495 2.97 26.68 -0.51
N THR A 496 3.43 26.50 0.72
CA THR A 496 3.88 25.20 1.25
C THR A 496 2.78 24.43 1.99
N ASP A 497 1.81 25.13 2.61
CA ASP A 497 0.67 24.50 3.29
C ASP A 497 -0.49 24.20 2.32
N VAL A 498 -0.67 22.92 1.98
CA VAL A 498 -1.75 22.44 1.08
C VAL A 498 -3.14 22.75 1.62
N ARG A 499 -3.31 22.95 2.94
CA ARG A 499 -4.63 23.28 3.50
C ARG A 499 -5.17 24.59 2.95
N ARG A 500 -4.31 25.55 2.58
CA ARG A 500 -4.73 26.80 1.92
C ARG A 500 -5.37 26.58 0.55
N MET A 501 -5.11 25.42 -0.05
CA MET A 501 -5.68 24.98 -1.32
C MET A 501 -6.83 23.99 -1.15
N SER A 502 -7.30 23.77 0.07
CA SER A 502 -8.38 22.83 0.40
C SER A 502 -9.60 22.98 -0.53
N SER A 503 -9.98 24.21 -0.85
CA SER A 503 -11.07 24.56 -1.76
C SER A 503 -10.83 24.09 -3.20
N VAL A 504 -9.65 24.38 -3.77
CA VAL A 504 -9.25 23.92 -5.12
C VAL A 504 -9.17 22.39 -5.17
N SER A 505 -8.56 21.77 -4.16
CA SER A 505 -8.46 20.31 -4.09
C SER A 505 -9.82 19.63 -3.94
N ALA A 506 -10.77 20.25 -3.25
CA ALA A 506 -12.13 19.75 -3.11
C ALA A 506 -12.87 19.77 -4.46
N LEU A 507 -12.78 20.87 -5.22
CA LEU A 507 -13.37 20.97 -6.56
C LEU A 507 -12.79 19.91 -7.51
N MET A 508 -11.47 19.74 -7.50
CA MET A 508 -10.81 18.71 -8.30
C MET A 508 -11.26 17.30 -7.88
N MET A 509 -11.40 17.05 -6.58
CA MET A 509 -11.86 15.77 -6.07
C MET A 509 -13.32 15.49 -6.42
N ILE A 510 -14.20 16.50 -6.44
CA ILE A 510 -15.58 16.37 -6.94
C ILE A 510 -15.59 15.96 -8.42
N ALA A 511 -14.75 16.59 -9.25
CA ALA A 511 -14.63 16.24 -10.67
C ALA A 511 -14.15 14.78 -10.86
N ILE A 512 -13.13 14.36 -10.09
CA ILE A 512 -12.61 12.99 -10.14
C ILE A 512 -13.69 11.99 -9.67
N ILE A 513 -14.43 12.29 -8.60
CA ILE A 513 -15.52 11.43 -8.11
C ILE A 513 -16.62 11.29 -9.17
N GLY A 514 -17.01 12.38 -9.84
CA GLY A 514 -17.99 12.35 -10.93
C GLY A 514 -17.58 11.41 -12.06
N LEU A 515 -16.34 11.53 -12.53
CA LEU A 515 -15.77 10.64 -13.56
C LEU A 515 -15.68 9.19 -13.06
N TRP A 516 -15.30 8.99 -11.80
CA TRP A 516 -15.17 7.65 -11.21
C TRP A 516 -16.52 6.93 -11.12
N VAL A 517 -17.61 7.64 -10.77
CA VAL A 517 -18.97 7.07 -10.78
C VAL A 517 -19.39 6.62 -12.17
N VAL A 518 -19.08 7.42 -13.21
CA VAL A 518 -19.40 7.06 -14.61
C VAL A 518 -18.67 5.77 -15.01
N LEU A 519 -17.39 5.63 -14.67
CA LEU A 519 -16.61 4.43 -14.95
C LEU A 519 -17.16 3.19 -14.23
N ILE A 520 -17.55 3.31 -12.96
CA ILE A 520 -18.14 2.19 -12.21
C ILE A 520 -19.48 1.77 -12.82
N ARG A 521 -20.32 2.71 -13.25
CA ARG A 521 -21.58 2.39 -13.94
C ARG A 521 -21.33 1.66 -15.27
N PHE A 522 -20.34 2.10 -16.04
CA PHE A 522 -19.94 1.43 -17.28
C PHE A 522 -19.44 0.00 -17.02
N LEU A 523 -18.54 -0.17 -16.05
CA LEU A 523 -18.01 -1.49 -15.67
C LEU A 523 -19.10 -2.41 -15.11
N SER A 524 -20.06 -1.87 -14.35
CA SER A 524 -21.16 -2.66 -13.79
C SER A 524 -22.05 -3.25 -14.86
N LYS A 525 -22.37 -2.49 -15.93
CA LYS A 525 -23.16 -2.99 -17.05
C LYS A 525 -22.45 -4.15 -17.73
N LYS A 526 -21.19 -3.95 -18.13
CA LYS A 526 -20.35 -4.99 -18.77
C LYS A 526 -20.16 -6.22 -17.89
N TYR A 527 -20.04 -6.06 -16.57
CA TYR A 527 -19.93 -7.17 -15.63
C TYR A 527 -21.24 -7.97 -15.53
N GLN A 528 -22.39 -7.29 -15.48
CA GLN A 528 -23.70 -7.96 -15.46
C GLN A 528 -23.96 -8.70 -16.78
N ASP A 529 -23.63 -8.09 -17.92
CA ASP A 529 -23.76 -8.71 -19.24
C ASP A 529 -22.90 -9.97 -19.37
N ALA A 530 -21.66 -9.95 -18.88
CA ALA A 530 -20.78 -11.12 -18.87
C ALA A 530 -21.30 -12.22 -17.95
N THR A 531 -21.81 -11.84 -16.77
CA THR A 531 -22.34 -12.80 -15.79
C THR A 531 -23.64 -13.45 -16.27
N SER A 532 -24.52 -12.70 -16.95
CA SER A 532 -25.80 -13.21 -17.47
C SER A 532 -25.61 -14.06 -18.73
N SER A 533 -24.66 -13.69 -19.60
CA SER A 533 -24.37 -14.43 -20.84
C SER A 533 -23.40 -15.61 -20.65
N ASN A 534 -22.79 -15.76 -19.47
CA ASN A 534 -21.74 -16.74 -19.16
C ASN A 534 -20.60 -16.76 -20.20
N LYS A 535 -20.33 -15.60 -20.81
CA LYS A 535 -19.26 -15.40 -21.80
C LYS A 535 -18.20 -14.47 -21.21
N TYR A 536 -16.95 -14.71 -21.56
CA TYR A 536 -15.86 -13.80 -21.20
C TYR A 536 -16.10 -12.43 -21.84
N ILE A 537 -15.69 -11.37 -21.13
CA ILE A 537 -15.68 -10.02 -21.67
C ILE A 537 -14.69 -10.03 -22.84
N VAL A 538 -15.22 -9.99 -24.07
CA VAL A 538 -14.40 -9.80 -25.26
C VAL A 538 -13.76 -8.43 -25.13
N VAL A 539 -12.43 -8.41 -25.24
CA VAL A 539 -11.63 -7.19 -25.20
C VAL A 539 -11.95 -6.43 -26.49
N ASP A 540 -12.99 -5.60 -26.46
CA ASP A 540 -13.39 -4.78 -27.61
C ASP A 540 -12.20 -3.91 -28.02
N GLU A 541 -11.55 -4.25 -29.15
CA GLU A 541 -10.49 -3.43 -29.75
C GLU A 541 -11.10 -2.10 -30.20
N ILE A 542 -10.52 -0.99 -29.72
CA ILE A 542 -10.84 0.35 -30.20
C ILE A 542 -10.39 0.40 -31.67
N LYS A 543 -11.35 0.34 -32.59
CA LYS A 543 -11.14 0.73 -33.99
C LYS A 543 -10.91 2.23 -34.11
#